data_AF-A0A832HCK5-F1
#
_entry.id   AF-A0A832HCK5-F1
#
_cell.length_a   1.000
_cell.length_b   1.000
_cell.length_c   1.000
_cell.angle_alpha   90.00
_cell.angle_beta   90.00
_cell.angle_gamma   90.00
#
_symmetry.space_group_name_H-M   'P 1'
#
loop_
_entity.id
_entity.type
_entity.pdbx_description
1 polymer ?
#
loop_
_entity_poly.entity_id
_entity_poly.type
_entity_poly.pdbx_seq_one_letter_code
_entity_poly.pdbx_strand_id
1 'polypeptide(L)'
;MVRTSVIAAALLLSAVQAQAVIKVEITLDSMYKFSRSAAVGTVGKGNADNRVLEINDITTLRGAAQAKTAKVQIFSPEKLFAACKEGEPVVIFVEREGTTALVHIADTWLLANQLPNNPSAWRTVNLYDTKGAFPGRTKTLVKLLEDMKAGKGSLLNEAKAAPFAKELVAAEDAKFGQSALSVTGTFGPADEEATITVGDKGLERKTGEVVDSDLLLTGAPITSYHAAHKEGLKPLTLVPMHVNGDKRLDLLIVTKEATLLLINRGYGVFLVDPVATPALFADGKPIYNEKTLFAAGEKGLLIKFGDGSVKMLPFANGK
;
A
#
# COMPACT_ATOMS: atom_id res chain seq x y z
N MET A 1 -8.71 -8.04 -50.29
CA MET A 1 -8.08 -7.26 -49.21
C MET A 1 -9.05 -6.68 -48.18
N VAL A 2 -10.31 -6.36 -48.51
CA VAL A 2 -11.23 -5.69 -47.56
C VAL A 2 -11.76 -6.60 -46.42
N ARG A 3 -11.88 -7.93 -46.64
CA ARG A 3 -12.46 -8.85 -45.64
C ARG A 3 -11.56 -9.14 -44.43
N THR A 4 -10.23 -9.06 -44.59
CA THR A 4 -9.29 -9.31 -43.49
C THR A 4 -9.25 -8.18 -42.47
N SER A 5 -9.50 -6.94 -42.90
CA SER A 5 -9.46 -5.75 -42.04
C SER A 5 -10.65 -5.64 -41.09
N VAL A 6 -11.84 -6.12 -41.49
CA VAL A 6 -13.06 -6.06 -40.65
C VAL A 6 -12.99 -7.06 -39.49
N ILE A 7 -12.38 -8.23 -39.71
CA ILE A 7 -12.24 -9.26 -38.68
C ILE A 7 -11.23 -8.83 -37.59
N ALA A 8 -10.13 -8.17 -37.99
CA ALA A 8 -9.16 -7.65 -37.02
C ALA A 8 -9.74 -6.52 -36.14
N ALA A 9 -10.56 -5.65 -36.71
CA ALA A 9 -11.24 -4.59 -35.96
C ALA A 9 -12.29 -5.15 -34.97
N ALA A 10 -13.05 -6.18 -35.38
CA ALA A 10 -14.00 -6.85 -34.49
C ALA A 10 -13.30 -7.58 -33.33
N LEU A 11 -12.16 -8.24 -33.58
CA LEU A 11 -11.38 -8.92 -32.55
C LEU A 11 -10.77 -7.94 -31.52
N LEU A 12 -10.28 -6.78 -31.95
CA LEU A 12 -9.78 -5.73 -31.06
C LEU A 12 -10.88 -5.08 -30.21
N LEU A 13 -12.12 -5.01 -30.72
CA LEU A 13 -13.27 -4.51 -29.97
C LEU A 13 -13.86 -5.56 -29.00
N SER A 14 -13.62 -6.85 -29.24
CA SER A 14 -14.03 -7.95 -28.35
C SER A 14 -12.99 -8.34 -27.31
N ALA A 15 -11.81 -7.70 -27.30
CA ALA A 15 -10.79 -7.96 -26.29
C ALA A 15 -11.28 -7.43 -24.93
N VAL A 16 -11.87 -8.33 -24.13
CA VAL A 16 -12.18 -8.06 -22.73
C VAL A 16 -10.88 -7.64 -22.05
N GLN A 17 -10.84 -6.44 -21.49
CA GLN A 17 -9.63 -5.93 -20.82
C GLN A 17 -9.21 -6.94 -19.75
N ALA A 18 -7.99 -7.47 -19.90
CA ALA A 18 -7.43 -8.40 -18.94
C ALA A 18 -7.32 -7.72 -17.58
N GLN A 19 -8.14 -8.15 -16.62
CA GLN A 19 -8.08 -7.72 -15.24
C GLN A 19 -6.86 -8.37 -14.60
N ALA A 20 -5.78 -7.61 -14.44
CA ALA A 20 -4.57 -8.10 -13.79
C ALA A 20 -4.65 -7.84 -12.29
N VAL A 21 -4.84 -8.90 -11.50
CA VAL A 21 -4.57 -8.86 -10.06
C VAL A 21 -3.05 -8.79 -9.91
N ILE A 22 -2.53 -7.63 -9.50
CA ILE A 22 -1.10 -7.46 -9.26
C ILE A 22 -0.78 -8.14 -7.93
N LYS A 23 -0.31 -9.38 -8.02
CA LYS A 23 0.27 -10.08 -6.88
C LYS A 23 1.55 -9.35 -6.47
N VAL A 24 1.59 -8.81 -5.25
CA VAL A 24 2.85 -8.33 -4.66
C VAL A 24 3.69 -9.56 -4.33
N GLU A 25 4.65 -9.88 -5.19
CA GLU A 25 5.50 -11.08 -5.01
C GLU A 25 6.44 -10.96 -3.81
N ILE A 26 6.89 -9.73 -3.51
CA ILE A 26 7.80 -9.43 -2.42
C ILE A 26 7.13 -8.42 -1.49
N THR A 27 6.65 -8.90 -0.35
CA THR A 27 6.12 -8.02 0.71
C THR A 27 7.24 -7.58 1.65
N LEU A 28 7.05 -6.45 2.34
CA LEU A 28 8.05 -5.97 3.31
C LEU A 28 8.34 -7.00 4.42
N ASP A 29 7.34 -7.75 4.89
CA ASP A 29 7.55 -8.85 5.84
C ASP A 29 8.33 -10.01 5.24
N SER A 30 8.16 -10.30 3.96
CA SER A 30 8.99 -11.30 3.28
C SER A 30 10.44 -10.81 3.20
N MET A 31 10.68 -9.54 2.87
CA MET A 31 12.03 -8.94 2.92
C MET A 31 12.61 -9.02 4.34
N TYR A 32 11.82 -8.67 5.34
CA TYR A 32 12.22 -8.75 6.74
C TYR A 32 12.52 -10.19 7.15
N LYS A 33 11.66 -11.17 6.88
CA LYS A 33 11.81 -12.59 7.25
C LYS A 33 12.85 -13.35 6.44
N PHE A 34 13.11 -13.00 5.19
CA PHE A 34 14.02 -13.75 4.33
C PHE A 34 15.40 -13.11 4.20
N SER A 35 15.58 -11.87 4.66
CA SER A 35 16.92 -11.29 4.84
C SER A 35 17.79 -12.13 5.78
N ARG A 36 19.11 -12.11 5.61
CA ARG A 36 20.07 -12.60 6.61
C ARG A 36 20.08 -11.68 7.82
N SER A 37 19.99 -10.37 7.58
CA SER A 37 19.81 -9.37 8.63
C SER A 37 19.06 -8.16 8.10
N ALA A 38 18.34 -7.50 9.01
CA ALA A 38 17.72 -6.21 8.78
C ALA A 38 18.22 -5.24 9.85
N ALA A 39 18.68 -4.06 9.44
CA ALA A 39 19.20 -3.06 10.36
C ALA A 39 18.73 -1.65 9.95
N VAL A 40 18.72 -0.77 10.95
CA VAL A 40 18.42 0.65 10.80
C VAL A 40 19.60 1.45 11.33
N GLY A 41 19.88 2.58 10.71
CA GLY A 41 20.91 3.53 11.15
C GLY A 41 20.57 4.94 10.72
N THR A 42 21.51 5.86 10.91
CA THR A 42 21.37 7.27 10.51
C THR A 42 22.47 7.67 9.54
N VAL A 43 22.14 8.51 8.58
CA VAL A 43 23.13 9.12 7.68
C VAL A 43 24.05 10.00 8.52
N GLY A 44 25.34 9.71 8.50
CA GLY A 44 26.41 10.54 9.05
C GLY A 44 27.02 11.45 7.98
N LYS A 45 28.32 11.72 8.11
CA LYS A 45 29.04 12.59 7.18
C LYS A 45 29.15 11.94 5.79
N GLY A 46 28.84 12.73 4.76
CA GLY A 46 29.04 12.37 3.36
C GLY A 46 30.38 12.88 2.79
N ASN A 47 31.01 12.08 1.94
CA ASN A 47 32.10 12.52 1.07
C ASN A 47 31.57 12.64 -0.36
N ALA A 48 31.50 13.87 -0.87
CA ALA A 48 30.94 14.15 -2.19
C ALA A 48 31.83 13.67 -3.35
N ASP A 49 33.14 13.66 -3.18
CA ASP A 49 34.10 13.31 -4.23
C ASP A 49 33.94 11.86 -4.68
N ASN A 50 33.61 10.97 -3.74
CA ASN A 50 33.39 9.55 -4.00
C ASN A 50 31.95 9.07 -3.73
N ARG A 51 31.05 9.99 -3.36
CA ARG A 51 29.64 9.76 -3.02
C ARG A 51 29.45 8.69 -1.93
N VAL A 52 30.32 8.69 -0.93
CA VAL A 52 30.24 7.76 0.21
C VAL A 52 29.56 8.44 1.39
N LEU A 53 28.53 7.79 1.93
CA LEU A 53 27.86 8.16 3.17
C LEU A 53 28.36 7.26 4.29
N GLU A 54 28.76 7.84 5.41
CA GLU A 54 28.91 7.10 6.65
C GLU A 54 27.53 6.84 7.24
N ILE A 55 27.25 5.62 7.69
CA ILE A 55 26.02 5.26 8.38
C ILE A 55 26.37 4.97 9.83
N ASN A 56 25.77 5.71 10.76
CA ASN A 56 26.02 5.65 12.18
C ASN A 56 24.89 4.94 12.93
N ASP A 57 25.14 4.64 14.21
CA ASP A 57 24.16 4.14 15.17
C ASP A 57 23.38 2.90 14.70
N ILE A 58 24.05 2.04 13.94
CA ILE A 58 23.39 0.88 13.34
C ILE A 58 22.87 -0.05 14.43
N THR A 59 21.56 -0.28 14.37
CA THR A 59 20.82 -1.17 15.25
C THR A 59 20.25 -2.31 14.41
N THR A 60 20.73 -3.52 14.67
CA THR A 60 20.17 -4.73 14.05
C THR A 60 18.79 -5.00 14.62
N LEU A 61 17.80 -5.05 13.73
CA LEU A 61 16.43 -5.40 14.06
C LEU A 61 16.20 -6.91 13.96
N ARG A 62 16.89 -7.57 13.04
CA ARG A 62 16.83 -9.01 12.82
C ARG A 62 18.15 -9.58 12.32
N GLY A 63 18.43 -10.83 12.71
CA GLY A 63 19.55 -11.61 12.17
C GLY A 63 20.86 -11.34 12.91
N ALA A 64 21.98 -11.63 12.23
CA ALA A 64 23.31 -11.44 12.79
C ALA A 64 23.59 -9.94 13.05
N ALA A 65 24.25 -9.66 14.17
CA ALA A 65 24.64 -8.31 14.54
C ALA A 65 25.53 -7.68 13.43
N GLN A 66 25.13 -6.50 12.98
CA GLN A 66 25.92 -5.70 12.06
C GLN A 66 26.90 -4.80 12.85
N ALA A 67 27.93 -4.30 12.17
CA ALA A 67 28.82 -3.30 12.76
C ALA A 67 28.04 -2.04 13.15
N LYS A 68 28.50 -1.32 14.18
CA LYS A 68 27.88 -0.07 14.64
C LYS A 68 27.92 1.05 13.61
N THR A 69 28.86 0.97 12.67
CA THR A 69 28.97 1.88 11.54
C THR A 69 29.09 1.09 10.24
N ALA A 70 28.62 1.70 9.15
CA ALA A 70 28.76 1.18 7.79
C ALA A 70 29.10 2.32 6.83
N LYS A 71 29.46 1.98 5.59
CA LYS A 71 29.62 2.93 4.51
C LYS A 71 28.71 2.56 3.36
N VAL A 72 28.00 3.52 2.79
CA VAL A 72 27.17 3.31 1.61
C VAL A 72 27.65 4.26 0.52
N GLN A 73 28.21 3.71 -0.55
CA GLN A 73 28.58 4.45 -1.75
C GLN A 73 27.39 4.53 -2.69
N ILE A 74 26.88 5.75 -2.92
CA ILE A 74 25.82 6.03 -3.90
C ILE A 74 26.46 6.10 -5.29
N PHE A 75 26.59 4.94 -5.93
CA PHE A 75 27.15 4.86 -7.28
C PHE A 75 26.07 5.05 -8.35
N SER A 76 24.87 4.49 -8.15
CA SER A 76 23.70 4.72 -9.00
C SER A 76 22.40 4.75 -8.17
N PRO A 77 21.47 5.70 -8.41
CA PRO A 77 21.61 6.87 -9.29
C PRO A 77 22.43 7.98 -8.60
N GLU A 78 23.34 8.63 -9.34
CA GLU A 78 24.31 9.59 -8.77
C GLU A 78 23.65 10.79 -8.07
N LYS A 79 22.52 11.26 -8.62
CA LYS A 79 21.79 12.42 -8.09
C LYS A 79 21.21 12.20 -6.69
N LEU A 80 21.04 10.94 -6.28
CA LEU A 80 20.45 10.62 -4.97
C LEU A 80 21.35 11.05 -3.81
N PHE A 81 22.68 11.12 -4.01
CA PHE A 81 23.60 11.54 -2.96
C PHE A 81 23.25 12.93 -2.41
N ALA A 82 22.83 13.87 -3.27
CA ALA A 82 22.44 15.21 -2.85
C ALA A 82 21.12 15.26 -2.05
N ALA A 83 20.29 14.21 -2.14
CA ALA A 83 19.05 14.09 -1.37
C ALA A 83 19.28 13.51 0.03
N CYS A 84 20.42 12.87 0.28
CA CYS A 84 20.78 12.32 1.58
C CYS A 84 21.21 13.44 2.53
N LYS A 85 20.56 13.55 3.69
CA LYS A 85 20.87 14.56 4.72
C LYS A 85 21.36 13.87 5.98
N GLU A 86 22.31 14.49 6.67
CA GLU A 86 22.81 13.98 7.97
C GLU A 86 21.67 13.88 8.99
N GLY A 87 21.67 12.81 9.78
CA GLY A 87 20.64 12.47 10.75
C GLY A 87 19.43 11.72 10.18
N GLU A 88 19.23 11.72 8.86
CA GLU A 88 18.10 10.99 8.25
C GLU A 88 18.27 9.47 8.38
N PRO A 89 17.17 8.72 8.50
CA PRO A 89 17.25 7.28 8.70
C PRO A 89 17.68 6.56 7.42
N VAL A 90 18.30 5.40 7.62
CA VAL A 90 18.65 4.43 6.58
C VAL A 90 18.23 3.05 7.02
N VAL A 91 17.72 2.25 6.09
CA VAL A 91 17.40 0.84 6.31
C VAL A 91 18.24 -0.03 5.41
N ILE A 92 18.81 -1.10 5.95
CA ILE A 92 19.63 -2.06 5.21
C ILE A 92 19.09 -3.48 5.44
N PHE A 93 18.62 -4.12 4.38
CA PHE A 93 18.31 -5.55 4.35
C PHE A 93 19.44 -6.29 3.65
N VAL A 94 20.18 -7.11 4.38
CA VAL A 94 21.22 -7.96 3.81
C VAL A 94 20.59 -9.28 3.39
N GLU A 95 20.79 -9.70 2.13
CA GLU A 95 20.23 -10.96 1.65
C GLU A 95 20.92 -12.19 2.26
N ARG A 96 20.36 -13.37 2.04
CA ARG A 96 20.78 -14.63 2.68
C ARG A 96 22.27 -14.94 2.48
N GLU A 97 22.79 -14.69 1.28
CA GLU A 97 24.21 -14.92 0.94
C GLU A 97 25.14 -13.88 1.58
N GLY A 98 24.62 -12.68 1.88
CA GLY A 98 25.35 -11.61 2.56
C GLY A 98 26.19 -10.70 1.66
N THR A 99 26.22 -10.94 0.36
CA THR A 99 26.98 -10.17 -0.63
C THR A 99 26.15 -9.05 -1.28
N THR A 100 24.83 -9.14 -1.17
CA THR A 100 23.84 -8.19 -1.69
C THR A 100 22.99 -7.63 -0.55
N ALA A 101 22.56 -6.39 -0.73
CA ALA A 101 21.65 -5.73 0.19
C ALA A 101 20.65 -4.84 -0.54
N LEU A 102 19.46 -4.69 0.05
CA LEU A 102 18.51 -3.64 -0.29
C LEU A 102 18.65 -2.52 0.72
N VAL A 103 18.93 -1.32 0.22
CA VAL A 103 19.10 -0.10 1.02
C VAL A 103 17.94 0.83 0.74
N HIS A 104 17.25 1.27 1.78
CA HIS A 104 16.27 2.35 1.68
C HIS A 104 16.83 3.61 2.33
N ILE A 105 17.06 4.64 1.52
CA ILE A 105 17.67 5.90 1.94
C ILE A 105 17.09 7.03 1.09
N ALA A 106 16.87 8.20 1.70
CA ALA A 106 16.23 9.34 1.03
C ALA A 106 14.98 8.90 0.23
N ASP A 107 14.11 8.14 0.90
CA ASP A 107 12.85 7.61 0.37
C ASP A 107 12.97 6.80 -0.93
N THR A 108 14.14 6.19 -1.16
CA THR A 108 14.45 5.45 -2.38
C THR A 108 15.02 4.07 -2.06
N TRP A 109 14.50 3.04 -2.74
CA TRP A 109 15.02 1.68 -2.73
C TRP A 109 16.20 1.52 -3.70
N LEU A 110 17.30 0.97 -3.19
CA LEU A 110 18.53 0.72 -3.93
C LEU A 110 18.95 -0.73 -3.73
N LEU A 111 19.38 -1.36 -4.83
CA LEU A 111 20.15 -2.59 -4.76
C LEU A 111 21.61 -2.22 -4.55
N ALA A 112 22.29 -2.87 -3.61
CA ALA A 112 23.69 -2.64 -3.29
C ALA A 112 24.48 -3.93 -3.18
N ASN A 113 25.73 -3.90 -3.62
CA ASN A 113 26.69 -4.99 -3.45
C ASN A 113 27.68 -4.65 -2.35
N GLN A 114 28.06 -5.64 -1.58
CA GLN A 114 29.12 -5.52 -0.58
C GLN A 114 30.46 -5.25 -1.29
N LEU A 115 31.27 -4.35 -0.73
CA LEU A 115 32.62 -4.12 -1.24
C LEU A 115 33.57 -5.25 -0.80
N PRO A 116 34.46 -5.72 -1.68
CA PRO A 116 35.49 -6.69 -1.30
C PRO A 116 36.32 -6.17 -0.13
N ASN A 117 36.64 -7.06 0.81
CA ASN A 117 37.47 -6.78 2.00
C ASN A 117 36.88 -5.78 3.01
N ASN A 118 35.64 -5.32 2.83
CA ASN A 118 34.96 -4.48 3.82
C ASN A 118 33.50 -4.93 3.99
N PRO A 119 33.22 -5.82 4.96
CA PRO A 119 31.89 -6.39 5.12
C PRO A 119 30.82 -5.37 5.55
N SER A 120 31.23 -4.18 5.99
CA SER A 120 30.36 -3.09 6.40
C SER A 120 30.28 -1.97 5.35
N ALA A 121 30.78 -2.20 4.13
CA ALA A 121 30.69 -1.22 3.06
C ALA A 121 29.90 -1.74 1.87
N TRP A 122 28.99 -0.92 1.37
CA TRP A 122 28.04 -1.25 0.32
C TRP A 122 28.18 -0.24 -0.82
N ARG A 123 28.02 -0.70 -2.06
CA ARG A 123 27.95 0.15 -3.27
C ARG A 123 26.63 -0.07 -3.97
N THR A 124 25.85 0.99 -4.14
CA THR A 124 24.56 0.93 -4.82
C THR A 124 24.77 0.72 -6.31
N VAL A 125 24.13 -0.30 -6.89
CA VAL A 125 24.30 -0.64 -8.31
C VAL A 125 23.15 -0.13 -9.16
N ASN A 126 21.92 -0.17 -8.65
CA ASN A 126 20.72 0.23 -9.37
C ASN A 126 19.62 0.69 -8.41
N LEU A 127 18.64 1.42 -8.96
CA LEU A 127 17.32 1.53 -8.36
C LEU A 127 16.70 0.14 -8.27
N TYR A 128 16.01 -0.13 -7.17
CA TYR A 128 15.26 -1.36 -7.00
C TYR A 128 13.78 -1.03 -6.96
N ASP A 129 13.00 -1.53 -7.92
CA ASP A 129 11.57 -1.23 -8.01
C ASP A 129 10.77 -2.11 -7.03
N THR A 130 10.88 -1.78 -5.75
CA THR A 130 10.08 -2.35 -4.65
C THR A 130 9.01 -1.39 -4.16
N LYS A 131 8.54 -0.48 -5.01
CA LYS A 131 7.39 0.36 -4.66
C LYS A 131 6.17 -0.48 -4.29
N GLY A 132 6.03 -1.66 -4.90
CA GLY A 132 5.01 -2.63 -4.52
C GLY A 132 5.18 -3.24 -3.12
N ALA A 133 6.40 -3.32 -2.60
CA ALA A 133 6.68 -3.84 -1.26
C ALA A 133 6.47 -2.77 -0.18
N PHE A 134 6.97 -1.55 -0.43
CA PHE A 134 6.81 -0.39 0.43
C PHE A 134 7.08 0.90 -0.36
N PRO A 135 6.04 1.72 -0.64
CA PRO A 135 6.18 2.98 -1.38
C PRO A 135 6.40 4.22 -0.48
N GLY A 136 6.52 4.05 0.85
CA GLY A 136 6.54 5.15 1.81
C GLY A 136 7.94 5.71 2.12
N ARG A 137 7.99 6.59 3.13
CA ARG A 137 9.23 7.25 3.57
C ARG A 137 10.11 6.35 4.44
N THR A 138 11.43 6.55 4.43
CA THR A 138 12.39 5.77 5.23
C THR A 138 12.08 5.87 6.72
N LYS A 139 11.67 7.03 7.23
CA LYS A 139 11.27 7.20 8.64
C LYS A 139 10.09 6.30 9.01
N THR A 140 9.12 6.19 8.11
CA THR A 140 7.97 5.30 8.28
C THR A 140 8.39 3.83 8.22
N LEU A 141 9.32 3.50 7.31
CA LEU A 141 9.89 2.16 7.19
C LEU A 141 10.59 1.72 8.48
N VAL A 142 11.38 2.60 9.11
CA VAL A 142 12.04 2.30 10.39
C VAL A 142 11.02 1.90 11.45
N LYS A 143 9.97 2.71 11.65
CA LYS A 143 8.92 2.42 12.62
C LYS A 143 8.21 1.09 12.35
N LEU A 144 7.93 0.81 11.07
CA LEU A 144 7.36 -0.47 10.64
C LEU A 144 8.24 -1.66 11.04
N LEU A 145 9.55 -1.57 10.84
CA LEU A 145 10.47 -2.66 11.17
C LEU A 145 10.69 -2.81 12.68
N GLU A 146 10.65 -1.72 13.43
CA GLU A 146 10.64 -1.76 14.90
C GLU A 146 9.38 -2.43 15.44
N ASP A 147 8.20 -2.12 14.86
CA ASP A 147 6.96 -2.81 15.18
C ASP A 147 7.06 -4.31 14.87
N MET A 148 7.60 -4.69 13.70
CA MET A 148 7.83 -6.09 13.34
C MET A 148 8.79 -6.79 14.32
N LYS A 149 9.86 -6.11 14.74
CA LYS A 149 10.78 -6.61 15.78
C LYS A 149 10.07 -6.82 17.11
N ALA A 150 9.15 -5.94 17.47
CA ALA A 150 8.32 -6.05 18.66
C ALA A 150 7.18 -7.07 18.52
N GLY A 151 7.07 -7.78 17.39
CA GLY A 151 5.99 -8.73 17.13
C GLY A 151 4.63 -8.08 16.84
N LYS A 152 4.59 -6.76 16.64
CA LYS A 152 3.39 -6.04 16.22
C LYS A 152 3.23 -6.23 14.72
N GLY A 153 2.28 -7.07 14.31
CA GLY A 153 1.94 -7.31 12.91
C GLY A 153 1.27 -6.08 12.30
N SER A 154 2.06 -5.09 11.92
CA SER A 154 1.54 -3.81 11.41
C SER A 154 1.26 -3.82 9.91
N LEU A 155 1.67 -4.86 9.17
CA LEU A 155 1.31 -5.07 7.77
C LEU A 155 0.66 -6.45 7.63
N LEU A 156 -0.59 -6.55 7.21
CA LEU A 156 -1.19 -7.85 6.83
C LEU A 156 -0.55 -8.44 5.56
N ASN A 157 0.59 -9.11 5.65
CA ASN A 157 1.31 -9.60 4.45
C ASN A 157 0.50 -10.54 3.57
N GLU A 158 -0.63 -10.98 4.10
CA GLU A 158 -1.69 -11.72 3.47
C GLU A 158 -3.01 -11.13 4.00
N ALA A 159 -4.04 -11.00 3.15
CA ALA A 159 -5.39 -10.78 3.62
C ALA A 159 -5.86 -12.05 4.33
N LYS A 160 -5.51 -12.21 5.60
CA LYS A 160 -6.07 -13.27 6.42
C LYS A 160 -7.49 -12.85 6.74
N ALA A 161 -8.45 -13.69 6.38
CA ALA A 161 -9.83 -13.54 6.84
C ALA A 161 -9.84 -13.73 8.36
N ALA A 162 -9.63 -12.65 9.10
CA ALA A 162 -9.98 -12.61 10.51
C ALA A 162 -11.49 -12.37 10.59
N PRO A 163 -12.18 -12.92 11.60
CA PRO A 163 -13.55 -12.52 11.90
C PRO A 163 -13.56 -11.02 12.18
N PHE A 164 -14.44 -10.31 11.49
CA PHE A 164 -14.54 -8.86 11.50
C PHE A 164 -14.88 -8.37 12.91
N ALA A 165 -14.32 -7.23 13.34
CA ALA A 165 -14.61 -6.66 14.64
C ALA A 165 -16.09 -6.21 14.73
N LYS A 166 -16.69 -6.41 15.91
CA LYS A 166 -18.13 -6.32 16.19
C LYS A 166 -18.78 -4.92 16.06
N GLU A 167 -18.05 -3.89 15.63
CA GLU A 167 -18.58 -2.53 15.61
C GLU A 167 -19.20 -2.19 14.25
N LEU A 168 -20.53 -2.15 14.23
CA LEU A 168 -21.30 -1.48 13.20
C LEU A 168 -21.01 0.02 13.26
N VAL A 169 -20.26 0.54 12.29
CA VAL A 169 -20.32 1.97 11.98
C VAL A 169 -21.48 2.16 11.02
N ALA A 170 -22.62 2.65 11.52
CA ALA A 170 -23.73 3.01 10.67
C ALA A 170 -23.31 4.21 9.82
N ALA A 171 -23.34 4.07 8.49
CA ALA A 171 -23.18 5.18 7.56
C ALA A 171 -24.47 6.03 7.56
N GLU A 172 -24.78 6.72 8.66
CA GLU A 172 -26.00 7.51 8.79
C GLU A 172 -25.98 8.80 7.94
N ASP A 173 -24.82 9.17 7.36
CA ASP A 173 -24.62 10.42 6.60
C ASP A 173 -24.16 10.21 5.14
N ALA A 174 -24.63 9.16 4.46
CA ALA A 174 -24.34 8.96 3.03
C ALA A 174 -24.93 10.10 2.17
N LYS A 175 -24.10 11.07 1.75
CA LYS A 175 -24.51 12.20 0.90
C LYS A 175 -24.41 11.84 -0.58
N PHE A 176 -25.52 11.45 -1.19
CA PHE A 176 -25.52 11.13 -2.63
C PHE A 176 -25.40 12.40 -3.51
N GLY A 177 -24.65 12.29 -4.61
CA GLY A 177 -24.59 13.32 -5.66
C GLY A 177 -23.56 14.42 -5.47
N GLN A 178 -22.63 14.29 -4.51
CA GLN A 178 -21.49 15.20 -4.38
C GLN A 178 -20.35 14.78 -5.31
N SER A 179 -19.65 15.76 -5.90
CA SER A 179 -18.45 15.52 -6.72
C SER A 179 -17.25 15.00 -5.91
N ALA A 180 -17.33 15.11 -4.58
CA ALA A 180 -16.41 14.48 -3.66
C ALA A 180 -17.11 14.10 -2.36
N LEU A 181 -16.72 12.97 -1.78
CA LEU A 181 -17.12 12.53 -0.45
C LEU A 181 -15.91 12.44 0.45
N SER A 182 -16.09 12.73 1.74
CA SER A 182 -15.02 12.65 2.72
C SER A 182 -15.43 11.83 3.93
N VAL A 183 -14.48 11.09 4.47
CA VAL A 183 -14.65 10.31 5.70
C VAL A 183 -13.43 10.52 6.58
N THR A 184 -13.65 10.75 7.86
CA THR A 184 -12.58 10.88 8.86
C THR A 184 -12.51 9.60 9.69
N GLY A 185 -11.29 9.16 9.99
CA GLY A 185 -11.03 7.95 10.76
C GLY A 185 -9.54 7.74 10.97
N THR A 186 -9.14 6.58 11.50
CA THR A 186 -7.74 6.21 11.75
C THR A 186 -7.01 5.80 10.45
N PHE A 187 -7.00 6.70 9.47
CA PHE A 187 -6.36 6.51 8.16
C PHE A 187 -4.96 7.15 8.05
N GLY A 188 -4.49 7.78 9.13
CA GLY A 188 -3.22 8.49 9.19
C GLY A 188 -2.01 7.56 9.33
N PRO A 189 -0.79 8.12 9.21
CA PRO A 189 0.41 7.43 9.65
C PRO A 189 0.25 6.97 11.09
N ALA A 190 0.64 5.73 11.40
CA ALA A 190 0.56 5.20 12.77
C ALA A 190 -0.82 5.34 13.46
N ASP A 191 -1.89 5.15 12.69
CA ASP A 191 -3.28 5.11 13.19
C ASP A 191 -3.78 6.48 13.71
N GLU A 192 -3.13 7.56 13.29
CA GLU A 192 -3.59 8.93 13.49
C GLU A 192 -4.91 9.20 12.76
N GLU A 193 -5.66 10.20 13.25
CA GLU A 193 -6.85 10.67 12.56
C GLU A 193 -6.48 11.32 11.22
N ALA A 194 -7.18 10.92 10.16
CA ALA A 194 -7.06 11.51 8.84
C ALA A 194 -8.41 11.51 8.13
N THR A 195 -8.60 12.45 7.22
CA THR A 195 -9.75 12.52 6.32
C THR A 195 -9.36 11.96 4.96
N ILE A 196 -10.06 10.94 4.49
CA ILE A 196 -9.99 10.48 3.11
C ILE A 196 -11.07 11.20 2.32
N THR A 197 -10.68 11.91 1.27
CA THR A 197 -11.58 12.52 0.30
C THR A 197 -11.51 11.73 -1.01
N VAL A 198 -12.64 11.23 -1.47
CA VAL A 198 -12.78 10.58 -2.78
C VAL A 198 -13.52 11.53 -3.70
N GLY A 199 -12.92 11.90 -4.82
CA GLY A 199 -13.56 12.73 -5.84
C GLY A 199 -13.16 12.32 -7.26
N ASP A 200 -13.60 13.11 -8.24
CA ASP A 200 -13.42 12.80 -9.66
C ASP A 200 -11.95 12.57 -10.07
N LYS A 201 -11.00 13.17 -9.34
CA LYS A 201 -9.55 13.03 -9.63
C LYS A 201 -8.88 11.86 -8.91
N GLY A 202 -9.62 11.15 -8.07
CA GLY A 202 -9.11 10.02 -7.30
C GLY A 202 -9.32 10.19 -5.80
N LEU A 203 -8.36 9.71 -5.03
CA LEU A 203 -8.44 9.69 -3.58
C LEU A 203 -7.34 10.56 -2.99
N GLU A 204 -7.73 11.47 -2.11
CA GLU A 204 -6.85 12.33 -1.35
C GLU A 204 -6.95 11.95 0.12
N ARG A 205 -5.85 12.12 0.85
CA ARG A 205 -5.83 11.99 2.31
C ARG A 205 -5.31 13.28 2.91
N LYS A 206 -6.04 13.81 3.89
CA LYS A 206 -5.64 14.97 4.69
C LYS A 206 -5.45 14.56 6.14
N THR A 207 -4.32 14.96 6.70
CA THR A 207 -3.98 14.80 8.11
C THR A 207 -3.88 16.17 8.77
N GLY A 208 -3.96 16.24 10.10
CA GLY A 208 -3.80 17.50 10.84
C GLY A 208 -2.38 18.09 10.73
N GLU A 209 -1.37 17.26 10.47
CA GLU A 209 -0.02 17.69 10.09
C GLU A 209 0.12 17.77 8.57
N VAL A 210 1.05 18.61 8.10
CA VAL A 210 1.54 18.59 6.71
C VAL A 210 2.26 17.26 6.50
N VAL A 211 1.48 16.23 6.20
CA VAL A 211 2.00 15.03 5.57
C VAL A 211 2.29 15.45 4.15
N ASP A 212 3.58 15.36 3.76
CA ASP A 212 4.00 15.55 2.38
C ASP A 212 2.98 14.87 1.47
N SER A 213 2.45 15.66 0.54
CA SER A 213 1.43 15.29 -0.44
C SER A 213 1.78 14.06 -1.27
N ASP A 214 2.98 13.51 -1.12
CA ASP A 214 3.49 12.35 -1.83
C ASP A 214 3.10 11.02 -1.16
N LEU A 215 2.56 11.06 0.07
CA LEU A 215 1.83 9.96 0.70
C LEU A 215 0.33 10.01 0.38
N LEU A 216 0.00 10.33 -0.89
CA LEU A 216 -1.23 9.87 -1.54
C LEU A 216 -1.40 8.38 -1.25
N LEU A 217 -2.60 7.85 -1.42
CA LEU A 217 -2.76 6.41 -1.56
C LEU A 217 -1.81 5.93 -2.67
N THR A 218 -0.61 5.48 -2.29
CA THR A 218 0.54 5.32 -3.18
C THR A 218 0.38 4.00 -3.91
N GLY A 219 -0.51 4.05 -4.89
CA GLY A 219 -0.60 3.16 -6.01
C GLY A 219 -0.60 3.99 -7.30
N ALA A 220 -0.57 3.30 -8.43
CA ALA A 220 -0.83 3.91 -9.73
C ALA A 220 -2.20 4.66 -9.70
N PRO A 221 -2.49 5.57 -10.65
CA PRO A 221 -3.82 6.20 -10.74
C PRO A 221 -4.92 5.14 -10.60
N ILE A 222 -6.07 5.46 -9.99
CA ILE A 222 -7.12 4.44 -9.79
C ILE A 222 -7.55 3.76 -11.10
N THR A 223 -7.42 4.47 -12.22
CA THR A 223 -7.61 3.94 -13.58
C THR A 223 -6.72 2.74 -13.88
N SER A 224 -5.56 2.62 -13.24
CA SER A 224 -4.64 1.49 -13.32
C SER A 224 -5.10 0.27 -12.53
N TYR A 225 -5.97 0.44 -11.53
CA TYR A 225 -6.55 -0.66 -10.75
C TYR A 225 -7.97 -1.02 -11.19
N HIS A 226 -8.70 -0.07 -11.76
CA HIS A 226 -10.09 -0.27 -12.13
C HIS A 226 -10.44 0.50 -13.40
N ALA A 227 -10.34 -0.18 -14.55
CA ALA A 227 -10.55 0.43 -15.85
C ALA A 227 -12.00 0.91 -16.11
N ALA A 228 -12.96 0.52 -15.26
CA ALA A 228 -14.33 1.03 -15.30
C ALA A 228 -14.42 2.52 -14.90
N HIS A 229 -13.40 3.09 -14.24
CA HIS A 229 -13.39 4.48 -13.78
C HIS A 229 -12.57 5.41 -14.69
N LYS A 230 -12.77 5.34 -16.01
CA LYS A 230 -12.04 6.19 -16.98
C LYS A 230 -12.26 7.69 -16.74
N GLU A 231 -13.41 8.05 -16.19
CA GLU A 231 -13.78 9.42 -15.84
C GLU A 231 -13.53 9.75 -14.36
N GLY A 232 -12.81 8.89 -13.64
CA GLY A 232 -12.59 9.01 -12.20
C GLY A 232 -13.58 8.25 -11.34
N LEU A 233 -13.40 8.37 -10.01
CA LEU A 233 -14.35 7.85 -9.05
C LEU A 233 -15.46 8.88 -8.83
N LYS A 234 -16.69 8.53 -9.18
CA LYS A 234 -17.90 9.28 -8.79
C LYS A 234 -18.53 8.54 -7.61
N PRO A 235 -18.02 8.70 -6.38
CA PRO A 235 -18.48 7.91 -5.25
C PRO A 235 -19.93 8.26 -4.94
N LEU A 236 -20.76 7.23 -4.85
CA LEU A 236 -22.10 7.32 -4.29
C LEU A 236 -22.03 7.36 -2.77
N THR A 237 -21.14 6.56 -2.20
CA THR A 237 -21.02 6.36 -0.74
C THR A 237 -19.59 5.98 -0.37
N LEU A 238 -19.16 6.44 0.81
CA LEU A 238 -17.95 6.00 1.49
C LEU A 238 -18.35 5.38 2.82
N VAL A 239 -17.90 4.16 3.10
CA VAL A 239 -18.19 3.48 4.37
C VAL A 239 -16.88 3.12 5.05
N PRO A 240 -16.50 3.79 6.15
CA PRO A 240 -15.41 3.34 7.00
C PRO A 240 -15.88 2.09 7.75
N MET A 241 -15.10 1.02 7.74
CA MET A 241 -15.47 -0.24 8.41
C MET A 241 -14.25 -1.05 8.81
N HIS A 242 -14.38 -1.91 9.82
CA HIS A 242 -13.32 -2.84 10.21
C HIS A 242 -13.50 -4.17 9.48
N VAL A 243 -12.78 -4.36 8.37
CA VAL A 243 -12.89 -5.57 7.56
C VAL A 243 -12.04 -6.70 8.14
N ASN A 244 -10.82 -6.43 8.53
CA ASN A 244 -9.86 -7.48 8.89
C ASN A 244 -9.63 -7.62 10.40
N GLY A 245 -10.40 -6.91 11.23
CA GLY A 245 -10.28 -6.94 12.70
C GLY A 245 -8.95 -6.40 13.26
N ASP A 246 -8.13 -5.69 12.48
CA ASP A 246 -6.84 -5.15 12.91
C ASP A 246 -6.94 -3.83 13.70
N LYS A 247 -8.16 -3.40 14.03
CA LYS A 247 -8.53 -2.13 14.69
C LYS A 247 -8.25 -0.87 13.85
N ARG A 248 -7.90 -1.02 12.58
CA ARG A 248 -7.81 0.09 11.62
C ARG A 248 -9.07 0.13 10.77
N LEU A 249 -9.53 1.33 10.46
CA LEU A 249 -10.65 1.49 9.55
C LEU A 249 -10.18 1.21 8.14
N ASP A 250 -10.81 0.22 7.51
CA ASP A 250 -10.81 0.00 6.07
C ASP A 250 -11.87 0.92 5.42
N LEU A 251 -11.83 1.04 4.10
CA LEU A 251 -12.72 1.94 3.37
C LEU A 251 -13.41 1.22 2.21
N LEU A 252 -14.74 1.13 2.27
CA LEU A 252 -15.57 0.70 1.13
C LEU A 252 -16.00 1.93 0.33
N ILE A 253 -15.66 1.96 -0.95
CA ILE A 253 -16.03 3.00 -1.91
C ILE A 253 -17.06 2.43 -2.85
N VAL A 254 -18.27 2.95 -2.78
CA VAL A 254 -19.38 2.52 -3.61
C VAL A 254 -19.57 3.56 -4.70
N THR A 255 -19.49 3.16 -5.96
CA THR A 255 -19.79 4.02 -7.13
C THR A 255 -20.93 3.41 -7.95
N LYS A 256 -21.41 4.13 -8.98
CA LYS A 256 -22.43 3.58 -9.89
C LYS A 256 -21.89 2.42 -10.72
N GLU A 257 -20.61 2.47 -11.06
CA GLU A 257 -19.97 1.54 -11.99
C GLU A 257 -19.30 0.35 -11.29
N ALA A 258 -18.84 0.53 -10.05
CA ALA A 258 -18.09 -0.46 -9.29
C ALA A 258 -18.12 -0.23 -7.76
N THR A 259 -17.70 -1.24 -7.00
CA THR A 259 -17.31 -1.05 -5.60
C THR A 259 -15.83 -1.37 -5.44
N LEU A 260 -15.13 -0.56 -4.65
CA LEU A 260 -13.74 -0.75 -4.29
C LEU A 260 -13.64 -0.93 -2.77
N LEU A 261 -13.09 -2.04 -2.31
CA LEU A 261 -12.76 -2.21 -0.90
C LEU A 261 -11.26 -1.96 -0.71
N LEU A 262 -10.94 -0.98 0.13
CA LEU A 262 -9.59 -0.59 0.48
C LEU A 262 -9.26 -1.05 1.89
N ILE A 263 -8.39 -2.06 1.99
CA ILE A 263 -7.91 -2.61 3.25
C ILE A 263 -6.76 -1.75 3.76
N ASN A 264 -6.97 -1.03 4.85
CA ASN A 264 -5.99 -0.16 5.49
C ASN A 264 -4.84 -0.99 6.06
N ARG A 265 -3.62 -0.60 5.71
CA ARG A 265 -2.37 -1.27 6.07
C ARG A 265 -1.65 -0.57 7.22
N GLY A 266 -2.28 0.44 7.78
CA GLY A 266 -1.59 1.46 8.55
C GLY A 266 -0.70 2.30 7.65
N TYR A 267 -0.12 3.33 8.26
CA TYR A 267 0.87 4.17 7.60
C TYR A 267 0.39 4.91 6.33
N GLY A 268 -0.94 4.92 6.11
CA GLY A 268 -1.55 5.52 4.92
C GLY A 268 -1.60 4.68 3.68
N VAL A 269 -1.25 3.41 3.77
CA VAL A 269 -1.25 2.50 2.63
C VAL A 269 -2.54 1.69 2.67
N PHE A 270 -3.14 1.45 1.51
CA PHE A 270 -4.31 0.59 1.37
C PHE A 270 -4.05 -0.47 0.30
N LEU A 271 -4.64 -1.66 0.47
CA LEU A 271 -4.71 -2.67 -0.57
C LEU A 271 -6.13 -2.69 -1.14
N VAL A 272 -6.25 -2.74 -2.47
CA VAL A 272 -7.52 -3.05 -3.11
C VAL A 272 -7.79 -4.54 -2.94
N ASP A 273 -8.93 -4.91 -2.37
CA ASP A 273 -9.41 -6.29 -2.38
C ASP A 273 -10.06 -6.60 -3.75
N PRO A 274 -9.43 -7.45 -4.59
CA PRO A 274 -9.95 -7.75 -5.92
C PRO A 274 -11.21 -8.63 -5.88
N VAL A 275 -11.53 -9.25 -4.74
CA VAL A 275 -12.68 -10.17 -4.61
C VAL A 275 -13.93 -9.49 -4.09
N ALA A 276 -13.78 -8.34 -3.41
CA ALA A 276 -14.91 -7.56 -2.93
C ALA A 276 -15.78 -7.02 -4.09
N THR A 277 -15.16 -6.64 -5.21
CA THR A 277 -15.88 -6.05 -6.35
C THR A 277 -16.86 -7.03 -6.99
N PRO A 278 -16.49 -8.27 -7.40
CA PRO A 278 -17.46 -9.20 -7.98
C PRO A 278 -18.59 -9.62 -7.02
N ALA A 279 -18.31 -9.72 -5.72
CA ALA A 279 -19.29 -10.17 -4.73
C ALA A 279 -20.49 -9.21 -4.60
N LEU A 280 -20.28 -7.93 -4.92
CA LEU A 280 -21.28 -6.87 -4.83
C LEU A 280 -22.07 -6.64 -6.13
N PHE A 281 -21.88 -7.51 -7.11
CA PHE A 281 -22.57 -7.46 -8.39
C PHE A 281 -23.37 -8.76 -8.61
N ALA A 282 -24.54 -8.65 -9.21
CA ALA A 282 -25.32 -9.77 -9.73
C ALA A 282 -25.70 -9.46 -11.18
N ASP A 283 -25.48 -10.41 -12.08
CA ASP A 283 -25.76 -10.27 -13.52
C ASP A 283 -25.12 -9.02 -14.15
N GLY A 284 -23.90 -8.68 -13.71
CA GLY A 284 -23.16 -7.51 -14.17
C GLY A 284 -23.73 -6.16 -13.70
N LYS A 285 -24.69 -6.17 -12.78
CA LYS A 285 -25.25 -4.95 -12.16
C LYS A 285 -24.91 -4.87 -10.68
N PRO A 286 -24.69 -3.67 -10.14
CA PRO A 286 -24.60 -3.48 -8.70
C PRO A 286 -25.85 -4.03 -8.02
N ILE A 287 -25.69 -4.83 -6.96
CA ILE A 287 -26.86 -5.27 -6.17
C ILE A 287 -27.41 -4.16 -5.27
N TYR A 288 -26.64 -3.09 -5.09
CA TYR A 288 -26.90 -1.97 -4.19
C TYR A 288 -27.43 -0.72 -4.93
N ASN A 289 -28.03 0.21 -4.18
CA ASN A 289 -28.61 1.48 -4.64
C ASN A 289 -28.39 2.60 -3.61
N GLU A 290 -28.91 3.81 -3.85
CA GLU A 290 -28.75 4.94 -2.93
C GLU A 290 -29.40 4.78 -1.55
N LYS A 291 -30.17 3.71 -1.32
CA LYS A 291 -30.77 3.40 -0.02
C LYS A 291 -30.09 2.22 0.66
N THR A 292 -28.98 1.75 0.09
CA THR A 292 -28.28 0.58 0.59
C THR A 292 -27.33 0.96 1.71
N LEU A 293 -27.50 0.31 2.87
CA LEU A 293 -26.63 0.42 4.02
C LEU A 293 -25.70 -0.80 4.07
N PHE A 294 -24.43 -0.54 4.38
CA PHE A 294 -23.40 -1.57 4.50
C PHE A 294 -22.95 -1.66 5.95
N ALA A 295 -22.80 -2.88 6.44
CA ALA A 295 -22.20 -3.15 7.75
C ALA A 295 -21.29 -4.37 7.64
N ALA A 296 -20.11 -4.27 8.24
CA ALA A 296 -19.25 -5.41 8.47
C ALA A 296 -19.84 -6.29 9.59
N GLY A 297 -19.92 -7.60 9.36
CA GLY A 297 -20.32 -8.57 10.38
C GLY A 297 -19.35 -9.76 10.42
N GLU A 298 -19.40 -10.57 11.49
CA GLU A 298 -18.44 -11.67 11.73
C GLU A 298 -18.31 -12.66 10.56
N LYS A 299 -19.37 -12.85 9.76
CA LYS A 299 -19.46 -13.87 8.70
C LYS A 299 -19.52 -13.30 7.27
N GLY A 300 -19.60 -11.98 7.12
CA GLY A 300 -19.92 -11.40 5.83
C GLY A 300 -20.19 -9.90 5.88
N LEU A 301 -20.25 -9.29 4.70
CA LEU A 301 -20.76 -7.94 4.54
C LEU A 301 -22.29 -8.01 4.59
N LEU A 302 -22.89 -7.39 5.60
CA LEU A 302 -24.33 -7.20 5.70
C LEU A 302 -24.72 -6.01 4.83
N ILE A 303 -25.66 -6.25 3.93
CA ILE A 303 -26.19 -5.27 2.99
C ILE A 303 -27.67 -5.15 3.27
N LYS A 304 -28.11 -4.00 3.77
CA LYS A 304 -29.54 -3.70 3.91
C LYS A 304 -29.95 -2.80 2.75
N PHE A 305 -30.85 -3.30 1.91
CA PHE A 305 -31.34 -2.57 0.74
C PHE A 305 -32.47 -1.61 1.10
N GLY A 306 -32.76 -0.69 0.19
CA GLY A 306 -33.82 0.31 0.36
C GLY A 306 -35.24 -0.23 0.50
N ASP A 307 -35.47 -1.48 0.10
CA ASP A 307 -36.73 -2.21 0.30
C ASP A 307 -36.81 -2.87 1.69
N GLY A 308 -35.78 -2.71 2.52
CA GLY A 308 -35.66 -3.29 3.85
C GLY A 308 -35.08 -4.71 3.88
N SER A 309 -34.86 -5.34 2.72
CA SER A 309 -34.25 -6.67 2.66
C SER A 309 -32.79 -6.63 3.11
N VAL A 310 -32.32 -7.72 3.73
CA VAL A 310 -30.94 -7.85 4.20
C VAL A 310 -30.30 -9.05 3.53
N LYS A 311 -29.17 -8.83 2.86
CA LYS A 311 -28.33 -9.89 2.29
C LYS A 311 -26.98 -9.90 2.98
N MET A 312 -26.52 -11.09 3.32
CA MET A 312 -25.15 -11.31 3.78
C MET A 312 -24.33 -11.79 2.58
N LEU A 313 -23.30 -11.05 2.22
CA LEU A 313 -22.28 -11.53 1.30
C LEU A 313 -21.18 -12.21 2.09
N PRO A 314 -21.02 -13.54 1.96
CA PRO A 314 -19.93 -14.24 2.61
C PRO A 314 -18.60 -13.79 2.00
N PHE A 315 -17.57 -13.64 2.82
CA PHE A 315 -16.23 -13.37 2.33
C PHE A 315 -15.63 -14.62 1.68
N ALA A 316 -14.79 -14.44 0.66
CA ALA A 316 -14.32 -15.49 -0.26
C ALA A 316 -13.54 -16.66 0.36
N ASN A 317 -13.24 -16.60 1.66
CA ASN A 317 -12.54 -17.64 2.39
C ASN A 317 -13.44 -18.51 3.30
N GLY A 318 -14.77 -18.36 3.24
CA GLY A 318 -15.71 -19.38 3.73
C GLY A 318 -16.13 -20.29 2.56
N LYS A 319 -16.22 -21.62 2.63
CA LYS A 319 -16.89 -22.41 3.67
C LYS A 319 -17.67 -21.62 4.70
#